data_AF-A0AAF3J3N4-F1
#
_entry.id   AF-A0AAF3J3N4-F1
#
_cell.length_a   1.000
_cell.length_b   1.000
_cell.length_c   1.000
_cell.angle_alpha   90.00
_cell.angle_beta   90.00
_cell.angle_gamma   90.00
#
_symmetry.space_group_name_H-M   'P 1'
#
loop_
_entity.id
_entity.type
_entity.pdbx_description
1 polymer ?
#
loop_
_entity_poly.entity_id
_entity_poly.type
_entity_poly.pdbx_seq_one_letter_code
_entity_poly.pdbx_strand_id
1 'polypeptide(L)'
;MFDDGVQDYVLNRLITGLSSSRAAARVGFSCALVHCLQKYPKRWKCDDLWKLCEDKLPLNDKDQSQANAIGRYLLLDSLFASEVYKNNFKWIAEKQLALAARFQWLSMGVWQSKTNSVNVTHLIEVLISSADKTNQFAEVVLF
;
A
#
# COMPACT_ATOMS: atom_id res chain seq x y z
N MET A 1 14.40 -22.64 -10.94
CA MET A 1 14.53 -21.41 -10.13
C MET A 1 14.78 -20.29 -11.12
N PHE A 2 13.97 -19.23 -11.13
CA PHE A 2 14.21 -18.10 -12.05
C PHE A 2 15.45 -17.33 -11.58
N ASP A 3 16.24 -16.84 -12.54
CA ASP A 3 17.35 -15.95 -12.27
C ASP A 3 16.91 -14.72 -11.47
N ASP A 4 17.81 -14.19 -10.64
CA ASP A 4 17.54 -13.07 -9.74
C ASP A 4 17.08 -11.83 -10.52
N GLY A 5 17.65 -11.59 -11.71
CA GLY A 5 17.24 -10.50 -12.59
C GLY A 5 15.81 -10.63 -13.13
N VAL A 6 15.32 -11.86 -13.35
CA VAL A 6 13.95 -12.11 -13.81
C VAL A 6 12.93 -11.82 -12.72
N GLN A 7 13.25 -12.15 -11.47
CA GLN A 7 12.37 -11.88 -10.33
C GLN A 7 12.20 -10.38 -10.11
N ASP A 8 13.30 -9.62 -10.17
CA ASP A 8 13.27 -8.17 -10.03
C ASP A 8 12.56 -7.51 -11.22
N TYR A 9 12.72 -8.03 -12.43
CA TYR A 9 11.96 -7.58 -13.60
C TYR A 9 10.44 -7.78 -13.42
N VAL A 10 10.03 -8.97 -12.94
CA VAL A 10 8.61 -9.26 -12.67
C VAL A 10 8.06 -8.32 -11.61
N LEU A 11 8.77 -8.13 -10.50
CA LEU A 11 8.36 -7.20 -9.45
C LEU A 11 8.17 -5.78 -10.00
N ASN A 12 9.14 -5.28 -10.77
CA ASN A 12 9.08 -3.97 -11.41
C ASN A 12 7.84 -3.84 -12.30
N ARG A 13 7.52 -4.88 -13.08
CA ARG A 13 6.32 -4.91 -13.94
C ARG A 13 5.03 -4.91 -13.14
N LEU A 14 4.97 -5.66 -12.05
CA LEU A 14 3.80 -5.69 -11.17
C LEU A 14 3.54 -4.31 -10.55
N ILE A 15 4.58 -3.67 -10.00
CA ILE A 15 4.46 -2.32 -9.40
C ILE A 15 4.08 -1.29 -10.45
N THR A 16 4.70 -1.31 -11.63
CA THR A 16 4.34 -0.42 -12.74
C THR A 16 2.89 -0.66 -13.18
N GLY A 17 2.43 -1.90 -13.21
CA GLY A 17 1.06 -2.26 -13.58
C GLY A 17 -0.01 -1.67 -12.65
N LEU A 18 0.35 -1.32 -11.40
CA LEU A 18 -0.55 -0.66 -10.46
C LEU A 18 -0.93 0.77 -10.89
N SER A 19 -0.20 1.40 -11.81
CA SER A 19 -0.54 2.72 -12.37
C SER A 19 -1.63 2.67 -13.44
N SER A 20 -1.99 1.46 -13.90
CA SER A 20 -2.96 1.28 -14.98
C SER A 20 -4.24 2.08 -14.73
N SER A 21 -4.75 2.77 -15.75
CA SER A 21 -6.04 3.48 -15.69
C SER A 21 -7.23 2.53 -15.46
N ARG A 22 -7.09 1.25 -15.84
CA ARG A 22 -8.12 0.21 -15.69
C ARG A 22 -8.07 -0.42 -14.31
N ALA A 23 -9.17 -0.32 -13.56
CA ALA A 23 -9.31 -0.89 -12.22
C ALA A 23 -9.05 -2.41 -12.18
N ALA A 24 -9.63 -3.17 -13.11
CA ALA A 24 -9.45 -4.63 -13.19
C ALA A 24 -7.97 -5.02 -13.34
N ALA A 25 -7.19 -4.27 -14.11
CA ALA A 25 -5.77 -4.51 -14.25
C ALA A 25 -5.03 -4.27 -12.93
N ARG A 26 -5.34 -3.18 -12.21
CA ARG A 26 -4.72 -2.88 -10.91
C ARG A 26 -4.97 -3.98 -9.88
N VAL A 27 -6.20 -4.52 -9.84
CA VAL A 27 -6.55 -5.66 -8.96
C VAL A 27 -5.80 -6.93 -9.36
N GLY A 28 -5.69 -7.22 -10.67
CA GLY A 28 -4.91 -8.35 -11.15
C GLY A 28 -3.43 -8.25 -10.77
N PHE A 29 -2.84 -7.06 -10.93
CA PHE A 29 -1.46 -6.81 -10.55
C PHE A 29 -1.23 -6.87 -9.03
N SER A 30 -2.14 -6.34 -8.21
CA SER A 30 -2.02 -6.42 -6.75
C SER A 30 -2.15 -7.86 -6.25
N CYS A 31 -3.07 -8.65 -6.81
CA CYS A 31 -3.20 -10.07 -6.48
C CYS A 31 -1.94 -10.86 -6.88
N ALA A 32 -1.42 -10.66 -8.09
CA ALA A 32 -0.17 -11.27 -8.53
C ALA A 32 1.02 -10.84 -7.67
N LEU A 33 1.02 -9.59 -7.19
CA LEU A 33 2.04 -9.05 -6.30
C LEU A 33 2.02 -9.75 -4.93
N VAL A 34 0.84 -9.95 -4.33
CA VAL A 34 0.69 -10.73 -3.08
C VAL A 34 1.34 -12.11 -3.23
N HIS A 35 1.01 -12.84 -4.29
CA HIS A 35 1.60 -14.17 -4.55
C HIS A 35 3.10 -14.12 -4.79
N CYS A 36 3.60 -13.09 -5.48
CA CYS A 36 5.03 -12.90 -5.69
C CYS A 36 5.78 -12.68 -4.37
N LEU A 37 5.25 -11.83 -3.50
CA LEU A 37 5.82 -11.53 -2.18
C LEU A 37 5.81 -12.77 -1.27
N GLN A 38 4.74 -13.55 -1.29
CA GLN A 38 4.64 -14.82 -0.56
C GLN A 38 5.64 -15.87 -1.05
N LYS A 39 5.86 -15.94 -2.37
CA LYS A 39 6.77 -16.91 -2.98
C LYS A 39 8.24 -16.61 -2.69
N TYR A 40 8.60 -15.32 -2.57
CA TYR A 40 9.97 -14.87 -2.32
C TYR A 40 10.03 -14.02 -1.04
N PRO A 41 9.78 -14.62 0.14
CA PRO A 41 9.70 -13.88 1.38
C PRO A 41 11.04 -13.23 1.70
N LYS A 42 10.99 -11.97 2.16
CA LYS A 42 12.16 -11.18 2.59
C LYS A 42 13.20 -10.88 1.49
N ARG A 43 12.95 -11.20 0.22
CA ARG A 43 13.85 -10.81 -0.89
C ARG A 43 13.98 -9.29 -0.99
N TRP A 44 12.87 -8.58 -0.83
CA TRP A 44 12.82 -7.13 -0.91
C TRP A 44 12.43 -6.54 0.45
N LYS A 45 13.04 -5.42 0.84
CA LYS A 45 12.67 -4.68 2.05
C LYS A 45 11.51 -3.73 1.76
N CYS A 46 10.69 -3.42 2.77
CA CYS A 46 9.59 -2.47 2.62
C CYS A 46 10.04 -1.13 2.03
N ASP A 47 11.17 -0.59 2.49
CA ASP A 47 11.69 0.69 2.01
C ASP A 47 12.15 0.65 0.55
N ASP A 48 12.70 -0.48 0.08
CA ASP A 48 13.14 -0.63 -1.31
C ASP A 48 11.93 -0.73 -2.24
N LEU A 49 10.91 -1.50 -1.82
CA LEU A 49 9.63 -1.59 -2.52
C LEU A 49 8.92 -0.23 -2.56
N TRP A 50 8.98 0.53 -1.46
CA TRP A 50 8.39 1.86 -1.39
C TRP A 50 9.11 2.85 -2.30
N LYS A 51 10.44 2.89 -2.27
CA LYS A 51 11.22 3.76 -3.17
C LYS A 51 10.93 3.45 -4.63
N LEU A 52 10.86 2.18 -4.98
CA LEU A 52 10.51 1.76 -6.33
C LEU A 52 9.08 2.18 -6.70
N CYS A 53 8.14 2.06 -5.77
CA CYS A 53 6.78 2.55 -5.93
C CYS A 53 6.74 4.07 -6.14
N GLU A 54 7.52 4.83 -5.37
CA GLU A 54 7.56 6.28 -5.49
C GLU A 54 8.11 6.75 -6.84
N ASP A 55 9.11 6.04 -7.36
CA ASP A 55 9.69 6.25 -8.69
C ASP A 55 8.69 5.93 -9.81
N LYS A 56 8.01 4.77 -9.73
CA LYS A 56 7.10 4.30 -10.80
C LYS A 56 5.72 4.94 -10.76
N LEU A 57 5.26 5.39 -9.60
CA LEU A 57 3.92 5.94 -9.38
C LEU A 57 4.03 7.38 -8.85
N PRO A 58 4.57 8.34 -9.61
CA PRO A 58 4.72 9.71 -9.14
C PRO A 58 3.36 10.37 -8.90
N LEU A 59 3.18 10.99 -7.73
CA LEU A 59 1.93 11.71 -7.39
C LEU A 59 1.89 13.15 -7.93
N ASN A 60 2.98 13.61 -8.53
CA ASN A 60 3.10 14.96 -9.07
C ASN A 60 2.60 15.07 -10.52
N ASP A 61 2.32 13.93 -11.15
CA ASP A 61 1.69 13.88 -12.46
C ASP A 61 0.20 14.20 -12.32
N LYS A 62 -0.26 15.34 -12.87
CA LYS A 62 -1.65 15.80 -12.71
C LYS A 62 -2.66 14.81 -13.30
N ASP A 63 -2.33 14.19 -14.42
CA ASP A 63 -3.26 13.35 -15.18
C ASP A 63 -3.38 11.95 -14.59
N GLN A 64 -2.30 11.47 -13.95
CA GLN A 64 -2.24 10.12 -13.36
C GLN A 64 -2.21 10.11 -11.83
N SER A 65 -2.20 11.28 -11.17
CA SER A 65 -2.07 11.39 -9.70
C SER A 65 -3.04 10.49 -8.94
N GLN A 66 -4.30 10.43 -9.36
CA GLN A 66 -5.32 9.59 -8.72
C GLN A 66 -5.06 8.10 -8.95
N ALA A 67 -4.79 7.69 -10.19
CA ALA A 67 -4.48 6.29 -10.51
C ALA A 67 -3.22 5.81 -9.77
N ASN A 68 -2.20 6.68 -9.71
CA ASN A 68 -0.96 6.43 -8.98
C ASN A 68 -1.19 6.36 -7.48
N ALA A 69 -2.07 7.19 -6.92
CA ALA A 69 -2.47 7.08 -5.51
C ALA A 69 -3.14 5.74 -5.21
N ILE A 70 -4.07 5.27 -6.07
CA ILE A 70 -4.65 3.92 -5.94
C ILE A 70 -3.54 2.86 -6.02
N GLY A 71 -2.61 2.99 -6.96
CA GLY A 71 -1.52 2.04 -7.11
C GLY A 71 -0.61 1.97 -5.88
N ARG A 72 -0.25 3.11 -5.29
CA ARG A 72 0.51 3.17 -4.02
C ARG A 72 -0.25 2.51 -2.88
N TYR A 73 -1.56 2.77 -2.78
CA TYR A 73 -2.42 2.13 -1.78
C TYR A 73 -2.45 0.61 -1.96
N LEU A 74 -2.62 0.12 -3.21
CA LEU A 74 -2.66 -1.31 -3.52
C LEU A 74 -1.33 -2.01 -3.26
N LEU A 75 -0.19 -1.34 -3.41
CA LEU A 75 1.10 -1.90 -2.96
C LEU A 75 1.09 -2.12 -1.45
N LEU A 76 0.74 -1.10 -0.67
CA LEU A 76 0.71 -1.18 0.78
C LEU A 76 -0.26 -2.25 1.28
N ASP A 77 -1.41 -2.36 0.61
CA ASP A 77 -2.39 -3.42 0.86
C ASP A 77 -1.82 -4.80 0.51
N SER A 78 -1.09 -4.93 -0.62
CA SER A 78 -0.44 -6.18 -1.01
C SER A 78 0.66 -6.61 -0.03
N LEU A 79 1.45 -5.67 0.49
CA LEU A 79 2.45 -5.96 1.53
C LEU A 79 1.78 -6.54 2.77
N PHE A 80 0.66 -5.95 3.17
CA PHE A 80 -0.08 -6.38 4.33
C PHE A 80 -0.76 -7.75 4.09
N ALA A 81 -1.48 -7.91 2.97
CA ALA A 81 -2.19 -9.13 2.60
C ALA A 81 -1.25 -10.32 2.33
N SER A 82 0.01 -10.08 1.95
CA SER A 82 1.02 -11.14 1.76
C SER A 82 1.39 -11.86 3.07
N GLU A 83 1.10 -11.26 4.23
CA GLU A 83 1.50 -11.73 5.56
C GLU A 83 3.01 -11.79 5.81
N VAL A 84 3.85 -11.56 4.79
CA VAL A 84 5.32 -11.58 4.90
C VAL A 84 5.84 -10.41 5.72
N TYR A 85 5.14 -9.26 5.67
CA TYR A 85 5.56 -8.00 6.28
C TYR A 85 4.76 -7.63 7.54
N LYS A 86 4.20 -8.63 8.25
CA LYS A 86 3.40 -8.43 9.48
C LYS A 86 4.12 -7.57 10.53
N ASN A 87 5.43 -7.74 10.69
CA ASN A 87 6.24 -6.97 11.65
C ASN A 87 6.40 -5.49 11.26
N ASN A 88 6.14 -5.14 10.00
CA ASN A 88 6.21 -3.78 9.49
C ASN A 88 4.84 -3.10 9.47
N PHE A 89 3.83 -3.65 10.17
CA PHE A 89 2.46 -3.13 10.17
C PHE A 89 2.39 -1.63 10.44
N LYS A 90 3.06 -1.15 11.49
CA LYS A 90 3.07 0.28 11.85
C LYS A 90 3.56 1.13 10.68
N TRP A 91 4.66 0.74 10.05
CA TRP A 91 5.22 1.44 8.89
C TRP A 91 4.24 1.44 7.71
N ILE A 92 3.57 0.31 7.44
CA ILE A 92 2.58 0.20 6.35
C ILE A 92 1.39 1.14 6.63
N ALA A 93 0.88 1.12 7.87
CA ALA A 93 -0.24 1.94 8.30
C ALA A 93 0.09 3.44 8.22
N GLU A 94 1.27 3.85 8.67
CA GLU A 94 1.72 5.25 8.57
C GLU A 94 1.76 5.73 7.11
N LYS A 95 2.24 4.89 6.18
CA LYS A 95 2.24 5.22 4.74
C LYS A 95 0.82 5.28 4.15
N GLN A 96 -0.07 4.39 4.56
CA GLN A 96 -1.47 4.41 4.13
C GLN A 96 -2.19 5.66 4.65
N LEU A 97 -1.96 6.04 5.91
CA LEU A 97 -2.52 7.25 6.52
C LEU A 97 -1.97 8.52 5.87
N ALA A 98 -0.66 8.60 5.60
CA ALA A 98 -0.08 9.72 4.89
C ALA A 98 -0.67 9.89 3.47
N LEU A 99 -0.97 8.77 2.80
CA LEU A 99 -1.62 8.79 1.50
C LEU A 99 -3.09 9.23 1.60
N ALA A 100 -3.83 8.74 2.59
CA ALA A 100 -5.22 9.12 2.86
C ALA A 100 -5.35 10.59 3.26
N ALA A 101 -4.40 11.15 4.01
CA ALA A 101 -4.36 12.57 4.34
C ALA A 101 -4.23 13.45 3.09
N ARG A 102 -3.53 12.98 2.05
CA ARG A 102 -3.42 13.68 0.75
C ARG A 102 -4.60 13.40 -0.19
N PHE A 103 -5.18 12.20 -0.13
CA PHE A 103 -6.28 11.75 -0.98
C PHE A 103 -7.40 11.17 -0.11
N GLN A 104 -8.24 12.05 0.43
CA GLN A 104 -9.25 11.71 1.45
C GLN A 104 -10.21 10.57 1.05
N TRP A 105 -10.49 10.40 -0.24
CA TRP A 105 -11.34 9.30 -0.75
C TRP A 105 -10.70 7.91 -0.58
N LEU A 106 -9.40 7.81 -0.28
CA LEU A 106 -8.74 6.55 0.08
C LEU A 106 -8.97 6.13 1.54
N SER A 107 -9.42 7.03 2.41
CA SER A 107 -9.57 6.78 3.85
C SER A 107 -10.46 5.56 4.15
N MET A 108 -11.57 5.42 3.41
CA MET A 108 -12.47 4.27 3.55
C MET A 108 -11.83 2.95 3.15
N GLY A 109 -10.97 2.95 2.11
CA GLY A 109 -10.22 1.76 1.72
C GLY A 109 -9.24 1.35 2.82
N VAL A 110 -8.48 2.30 3.35
CA VAL A 110 -7.54 2.08 4.46
C VAL A 110 -8.29 1.47 5.66
N TRP A 111 -9.43 2.03 6.03
CA TRP A 111 -10.25 1.52 7.13
C TRP A 111 -10.72 0.08 6.89
N GLN A 112 -11.33 -0.19 5.73
CA GLN A 112 -11.91 -1.49 5.41
C GLN A 112 -10.88 -2.62 5.28
N SER A 113 -9.67 -2.32 4.79
CA SER A 113 -8.59 -3.32 4.71
C SER A 113 -8.15 -3.83 6.08
N LYS A 114 -8.25 -2.99 7.11
CA LYS A 114 -7.69 -3.22 8.44
C LYS A 114 -8.69 -3.82 9.43
N THR A 115 -9.98 -3.49 9.31
CA THR A 115 -11.04 -4.07 10.14
C THR A 115 -11.27 -5.57 9.84
N ASN A 116 -10.97 -6.02 8.63
CA ASN A 116 -11.12 -7.42 8.22
C ASN A 116 -9.96 -8.33 8.64
N SER A 117 -8.87 -7.78 9.17
CA SER A 117 -7.57 -8.48 9.23
C SER A 117 -6.79 -8.29 10.53
N VAL A 118 -7.14 -7.31 11.36
CA VAL A 118 -6.49 -7.06 12.66
C VAL A 118 -7.54 -6.86 13.75
N ASN A 119 -7.25 -7.38 14.95
CA ASN A 119 -7.99 -7.07 16.16
C ASN A 119 -8.04 -5.54 16.33
N VAL A 120 -9.25 -4.97 16.29
CA VAL A 120 -9.54 -3.53 16.15
C VAL A 120 -8.73 -2.65 17.11
N THR A 121 -8.35 -3.19 18.27
CA THR A 121 -7.52 -2.56 19.30
C THR A 121 -6.17 -2.02 18.79
N HIS A 122 -5.44 -2.79 17.97
CA HIS A 122 -4.09 -2.38 17.51
C HIS A 122 -4.15 -1.26 16.45
N LEU A 123 -5.28 -1.19 15.74
CA LEU A 123 -5.63 -0.17 14.76
C LEU A 123 -5.93 1.16 15.45
N ILE A 124 -6.73 1.10 16.53
CA ILE A 124 -7.04 2.23 17.40
C ILE A 124 -5.77 2.83 17.99
N GLU A 125 -4.83 2.02 18.49
CA GLU A 125 -3.56 2.52 19.04
C GLU A 125 -2.70 3.27 18.00
N VAL A 126 -2.63 2.77 16.76
CA VAL A 126 -1.89 3.43 15.68
C VAL A 126 -2.57 4.72 15.25
N LEU A 127 -3.91 4.74 15.23
CA LEU A 127 -4.69 5.94 14.91
C LEU A 127 -4.57 7.00 16.00
N ILE A 128 -4.65 6.62 17.29
CA ILE A 128 -4.43 7.53 18.42
C ILE A 128 -3.01 8.11 18.37
N SER A 129 -2.00 7.26 18.17
CA SER A 129 -0.60 7.70 18.05
C SER A 129 -0.32 8.59 16.81
N SER A 130 -1.16 8.52 15.78
CA SER A 130 -1.03 9.34 14.55
C SER A 130 -1.89 10.61 14.61
N ALA A 131 -3.03 10.57 15.32
CA ALA A 131 -3.90 11.72 15.56
C ALA A 131 -3.19 12.80 16.41
N ASP A 132 -2.37 12.40 17.37
CA ASP A 132 -1.51 13.33 18.15
C ASP A 132 -0.52 14.12 17.27
N LYS A 133 -0.21 13.64 16.06
CA LYS A 133 0.68 14.32 15.11
C LYS A 133 -0.06 15.13 14.04
N THR A 134 -1.36 14.91 13.88
CA THR A 134 -2.17 15.54 12.84
C THR A 134 -3.60 15.70 13.33
N ASN A 135 -3.92 16.93 13.73
CA ASN A 135 -5.22 17.41 14.23
C ASN A 135 -6.40 17.28 13.23
N GLN A 136 -6.30 16.43 12.21
CA GLN A 136 -7.25 16.26 11.11
C GLN A 136 -8.00 14.91 11.11
N PHE A 137 -7.61 13.95 11.96
CA PHE A 137 -8.22 12.62 11.94
C PHE A 137 -9.50 12.48 12.79
N ALA A 138 -9.78 13.42 13.70
CA ALA A 138 -10.95 13.36 14.56
C ALA A 138 -12.29 13.50 13.80
N GLU A 139 -12.29 14.06 12.58
CA GLU A 139 -13.51 14.20 11.77
C GLU A 139 -13.80 12.98 10.88
N VAL A 140 -12.83 12.09 10.64
CA VAL A 140 -12.97 11.00 9.66
C VAL A 140 -13.64 9.74 10.24
N VAL A 141 -13.75 9.62 11.56
CA VAL A 141 -14.32 8.45 12.25
C VAL A 141 -15.79 8.65 12.65
N LEU A 142 -16.35 9.85 12.46
CA LEU A 142 -17.70 10.21 12.94
C LEU A 142 -18.77 10.39 11.86
N PHE A 143 -18.53 9.97 10.61
CA PHE A 143 -19.54 9.94 9.56
C PHE A 143 -19.60 8.61 8.81
#